data_AF-J2UCW2-F1
#
_entry.id   AF-J2UCW2-F1
#
_cell.length_a   1.000
_cell.length_b   1.000
_cell.length_c   1.000
_cell.angle_alpha   90.00
_cell.angle_beta   90.00
_cell.angle_gamma   90.00
#
_symmetry.space_group_name_H-M   'P 1'
#
loop_
_entity.id
_entity.type
_entity.pdbx_description
1 polymer ?
#
loop_
_entity_poly.entity_id
_entity_poly.type
_entity_poly.pdbx_seq_one_letter_code
_entity_poly.pdbx_strand_id
1 'polypeptide(L)'
;MKLTDLKIGTRLGLLAALLLLATIFVGVRGWMTLNESFEQNTQAMQKAAIIEKAIDSARSAQVQFKIQVQEWKNTLLRGKDIASFTKYRQAFIDEGKATQANLDKLGSLLPALNMSTDKLKHAQQAHADLGVHYLAALQKEYKPDDRDSVGRVDDAVKGADRVPTQMIDDIVADVRKAADKFREEIALDTASDYRQARLTLVVSILLALVLGSIVTFWLVTSITRPLNIAVTIAQTVAAGDLRSQVVVSGKDETAQLLQALKDMNDNLVKIVSEVRAGTDTIATASGEIATGNQDLSSRTEEQASSLEETAASMEEITSTVRQNADNTQQANKLAADASGVAVKGGEMVAAVVDTMNAIEHSSHKIVDIIGVIDGIAFQTNILALNAAVEAARAGEQGRGFAVVASEVRTLAQRSATAAKEIKELIGDSVSKINAGTSLVANAGQTMQEIVGAVTQVATIMDEITRANREQSVGIDEVNRAVEQMDTVTQQNAALVEEAAAAAESLQDQAAGLARAVSVFKLRA
;
A
#
# COMPACT_ATOMS: atom_id res chain seq x y z
N MET A 1 1.06 -26.14 -31.19
CA MET A 1 1.26 -26.11 -29.73
C MET A 1 2.74 -25.87 -29.49
N LYS A 2 3.13 -24.72 -28.93
CA LYS A 2 4.56 -24.47 -28.68
C LYS A 2 4.97 -25.33 -27.48
N LEU A 3 6.09 -26.05 -27.59
CA LEU A 3 6.60 -26.89 -26.50
C LEU A 3 6.88 -26.09 -25.21
N THR A 4 7.01 -24.76 -25.32
CA THR A 4 7.16 -23.83 -24.20
C THR A 4 5.89 -23.66 -23.36
N ASP A 5 4.72 -24.03 -23.86
CA ASP A 5 3.45 -23.90 -23.14
C ASP A 5 3.16 -25.09 -22.21
N LEU A 6 4.02 -26.13 -22.25
CA LEU A 6 3.91 -27.30 -21.39
C LEU A 6 4.44 -27.01 -20.00
N LYS A 7 3.87 -27.63 -18.97
CA LYS A 7 4.39 -27.56 -17.61
C LYS A 7 5.85 -28.01 -17.53
N ILE A 8 6.64 -27.42 -16.63
CA ILE A 8 8.05 -27.77 -16.43
C ILE A 8 8.18 -29.27 -16.15
N GLY A 9 7.31 -29.81 -15.30
CA GLY A 9 7.27 -31.25 -14.98
C GLY A 9 7.01 -32.11 -16.23
N THR A 10 6.12 -31.69 -17.12
CA THR A 10 5.85 -32.40 -18.38
C THR A 10 7.04 -32.36 -19.33
N ARG A 11 7.75 -31.23 -19.42
CA ARG A 11 8.96 -31.12 -20.24
C ARG A 11 10.12 -31.95 -19.69
N LEU A 12 10.33 -31.96 -18.37
CA LEU A 12 11.30 -32.82 -17.70
C LEU A 12 10.97 -34.31 -17.91
N GLY A 13 9.69 -34.68 -17.79
CA GLY A 13 9.23 -36.04 -18.06
C GLY A 13 9.45 -36.47 -19.50
N LEU A 14 9.19 -35.59 -20.47
CA LEU A 14 9.45 -35.85 -21.89
C LEU A 14 10.96 -35.99 -22.18
N LEU A 15 11.82 -35.16 -21.58
CA LEU A 15 13.28 -35.30 -21.68
C LEU A 15 13.74 -36.66 -21.11
N ALA A 16 13.29 -37.00 -19.91
CA ALA A 16 13.65 -38.26 -19.27
C ALA A 16 13.20 -39.46 -20.11
N ALA A 17 11.98 -39.44 -20.64
CA ALA A 17 11.47 -40.47 -21.54
C ALA A 17 12.29 -40.56 -22.83
N LEU A 18 12.65 -39.44 -23.45
CA LEU A 18 13.44 -39.41 -24.68
C LEU A 18 14.87 -39.93 -24.45
N LEU A 19 15.53 -39.55 -23.35
CA LEU A 19 16.85 -40.06 -22.99
C LEU A 19 16.82 -41.56 -22.67
N LEU A 20 15.80 -42.04 -21.97
CA LEU A 20 15.61 -43.47 -21.72
C LEU A 20 15.38 -44.23 -23.04
N LEU A 21 14.53 -43.73 -23.93
CA LEU A 21 14.31 -44.32 -25.24
C LEU A 21 15.59 -44.33 -26.10
N ALA A 22 16.38 -43.26 -26.08
CA ALA A 22 17.67 -43.21 -26.77
C ALA A 22 18.66 -44.23 -26.19
N THR A 23 18.69 -44.39 -24.86
CA THR A 23 19.55 -45.38 -24.18
C THR A 23 19.12 -46.80 -24.52
N ILE A 24 17.81 -47.09 -24.50
CA ILE A 24 17.25 -48.37 -24.92
C ILE A 24 17.58 -48.63 -26.38
N PHE A 25 17.43 -47.63 -27.26
CA PHE A 25 17.75 -47.77 -28.68
C PHE A 25 19.22 -48.12 -28.92
N VAL A 26 20.15 -47.39 -28.28
CA VAL A 26 21.60 -47.68 -28.37
C VAL A 26 21.91 -49.07 -27.79
N GLY A 27 21.30 -49.43 -26.66
CA GLY A 27 21.48 -50.75 -26.02
C GLY A 27 20.99 -51.90 -26.90
N VAL A 28 19.77 -51.79 -27.46
CA VAL A 28 19.18 -52.80 -28.35
C VAL A 28 19.98 -52.90 -29.65
N ARG A 29 20.37 -51.78 -30.27
CA ARG A 29 21.19 -51.78 -31.48
C ARG A 29 22.58 -52.36 -31.23
N GLY A 30 23.20 -52.04 -30.09
CA GLY A 30 24.47 -52.63 -29.67
C GLY A 30 24.36 -54.13 -29.47
N TRP A 31 23.31 -54.60 -28.80
CA TRP A 31 23.02 -56.02 -28.62
C TRP A 31 22.82 -56.75 -29.94
N MET A 32 22.00 -56.22 -30.86
CA MET A 32 21.79 -56.80 -32.19
C MET A 32 23.10 -56.91 -32.98
N THR A 33 23.89 -55.84 -33.00
CA THR A 33 25.18 -55.81 -33.72
C THR A 33 26.18 -56.81 -33.14
N LEU A 34 26.21 -56.98 -31.81
CA LEU A 34 27.03 -58.00 -31.14
C LEU A 34 26.56 -59.42 -31.49
N ASN A 35 25.25 -59.65 -31.54
CA ASN A 35 24.70 -60.97 -31.88
C ASN A 35 25.01 -61.34 -33.34
N GLU A 36 24.82 -60.39 -34.28
CA GLU A 36 25.19 -60.56 -35.69
C GLU A 36 26.69 -60.87 -35.84
N SER A 37 27.55 -60.11 -35.16
CA SER A 37 29.00 -60.34 -35.17
C SER A 37 29.39 -61.68 -34.55
N PHE A 38 28.71 -62.12 -33.49
CA PHE A 38 28.93 -63.41 -32.85
C PHE A 38 28.54 -64.58 -33.78
N GLU A 39 27.41 -64.48 -34.48
CA GLU A 39 26.98 -65.48 -35.47
C GLU A 39 27.96 -65.59 -36.63
N GLN A 40 28.38 -64.45 -37.20
CA GLN A 40 29.37 -64.39 -38.29
C GLN A 40 30.73 -64.98 -37.85
N ASN A 41 31.21 -64.61 -36.67
CA ASN A 41 32.47 -65.14 -36.13
C ASN A 41 32.38 -66.66 -35.87
N THR A 42 31.23 -67.15 -35.38
CA THR A 42 31.01 -68.59 -35.20
C THR A 42 31.05 -69.33 -36.54
N GLN A 43 30.45 -68.78 -37.59
CA GLN A 43 30.53 -69.35 -38.95
C GLN A 43 31.97 -69.34 -39.50
N ALA A 44 32.70 -68.25 -39.29
CA ALA A 44 34.11 -68.15 -39.67
C ALA A 44 34.98 -69.22 -38.96
N MET A 45 34.77 -69.42 -37.65
CA MET A 45 35.45 -70.48 -36.89
C MET A 45 35.09 -71.88 -37.36
N GLN A 46 33.83 -72.14 -37.72
CA GLN A 46 33.40 -73.42 -38.27
C GLN A 46 34.08 -73.71 -39.61
N LYS A 47 34.14 -72.73 -40.52
CA LYS A 47 34.87 -72.86 -41.80
C LYS A 47 36.36 -73.12 -41.58
N ALA A 48 37.00 -72.39 -40.65
CA ALA A 48 38.41 -72.59 -40.31
C ALA A 48 38.69 -74.02 -39.80
N ALA A 49 37.81 -74.57 -38.97
CA ALA A 49 37.94 -75.94 -38.47
C ALA A 49 37.78 -77.01 -39.56
N ILE A 50 36.92 -76.79 -40.57
CA ILE A 50 36.76 -77.68 -41.72
C ILE A 50 38.03 -77.68 -42.58
N ILE A 51 38.61 -76.50 -42.81
CA ILE A 51 39.87 -76.35 -43.55
C ILE A 51 41.01 -77.11 -42.87
N GLU A 52 41.15 -76.96 -41.56
CA GLU A 52 42.19 -77.66 -40.78
C GLU A 52 42.04 -79.18 -40.91
N LYS A 53 40.81 -79.70 -40.75
CA LYS A 53 40.50 -81.13 -40.94
C LYS A 53 40.79 -81.61 -42.36
N ALA A 54 40.57 -80.78 -43.38
CA ALA A 54 40.86 -81.13 -44.78
C ALA A 54 42.37 -81.21 -45.04
N ILE A 55 43.16 -80.26 -44.54
CA ILE A 55 44.63 -80.29 -44.61
C ILE A 55 45.16 -81.56 -43.93
N ASP A 56 44.68 -81.82 -42.71
CA ASP A 56 45.12 -82.98 -41.92
C ASP A 56 44.78 -84.29 -42.62
N SER A 57 43.57 -84.42 -43.18
CA SER A 57 43.14 -85.62 -43.92
C SER A 57 43.94 -85.81 -45.21
N ALA A 58 44.19 -84.74 -45.98
CA ALA A 58 44.99 -84.80 -47.20
C ALA A 58 46.45 -85.21 -46.90
N ARG A 59 47.06 -84.60 -45.89
CA ARG A 59 48.43 -84.91 -45.46
C ARG A 59 48.52 -86.32 -44.89
N SER A 60 47.54 -86.74 -44.09
CA SER A 60 47.48 -88.10 -43.57
C SER A 60 47.35 -89.13 -44.69
N ALA A 61 46.51 -88.88 -45.71
CA ALA A 61 46.45 -89.74 -46.89
C ALA A 61 47.80 -89.85 -47.60
N GLN A 62 48.50 -88.73 -47.79
CA GLN A 62 49.83 -88.70 -48.40
C GLN A 62 50.88 -89.49 -47.60
N VAL A 63 50.88 -89.34 -46.27
CA VAL A 63 51.82 -90.03 -45.39
C VAL A 63 51.51 -91.52 -45.37
N GLN A 64 50.24 -91.92 -45.19
CA GLN A 64 49.85 -93.33 -45.17
C GLN A 64 50.07 -94.01 -46.52
N PHE A 65 49.88 -93.30 -47.64
CA PHE A 65 50.18 -93.83 -48.96
C PHE A 65 51.68 -94.08 -49.14
N LYS A 66 52.54 -93.17 -48.66
CA LYS A 66 54.00 -93.36 -48.68
C LYS A 66 54.41 -94.55 -47.82
N ILE A 67 53.78 -94.73 -46.66
CA ILE A 67 54.01 -95.89 -45.79
C ILE A 67 53.52 -97.17 -46.48
N GLN A 68 52.33 -97.18 -47.10
CA GLN A 68 51.82 -98.30 -47.89
C GLN A 68 52.84 -98.74 -48.95
N VAL A 69 53.33 -97.82 -49.78
CA VAL A 69 54.36 -98.13 -50.80
C VAL A 69 55.66 -98.62 -50.16
N GLN A 70 56.03 -98.12 -48.97
CA GLN A 70 57.18 -98.61 -48.22
C GLN A 70 56.96 -100.03 -47.68
N GLU A 71 55.77 -100.36 -47.19
CA GLU A 71 55.43 -101.69 -46.71
C GLU A 71 55.32 -102.71 -47.85
N TRP A 72 54.94 -102.27 -49.05
CA TRP A 72 55.11 -103.07 -50.27
C TRP A 72 56.58 -103.44 -50.49
N LYS A 73 57.48 -102.44 -50.45
CA LYS A 73 58.93 -102.68 -50.58
C LYS A 73 59.45 -103.58 -49.46
N ASN A 74 58.97 -103.44 -48.23
CA ASN A 74 59.32 -104.33 -47.12
C ASN A 74 58.83 -105.76 -47.36
N THR A 75 57.63 -105.95 -47.93
CA THR A 75 57.09 -107.26 -48.29
C THR A 75 58.03 -107.99 -49.23
N LEU A 76 58.58 -107.28 -50.23
CA LEU A 76 59.53 -107.84 -51.20
C LEU A 76 60.95 -108.02 -50.64
N LEU A 77 61.50 -107.02 -49.95
CA LEU A 77 62.91 -107.02 -49.51
C LEU A 77 63.16 -107.73 -48.17
N ARG A 78 62.18 -107.67 -47.26
CA ARG A 78 62.29 -108.11 -45.86
C ARG A 78 61.38 -109.29 -45.51
N GLY A 79 60.44 -109.67 -46.38
CA GLY A 79 59.55 -110.82 -46.21
C GLY A 79 60.20 -112.18 -46.58
N LYS A 80 61.39 -112.47 -46.05
CA LYS A 80 62.13 -113.72 -46.40
C LYS A 80 61.53 -114.98 -45.78
N ASP A 81 60.75 -114.84 -44.71
CA ASP A 81 60.00 -115.90 -44.04
C ASP A 81 58.49 -115.62 -44.10
N ILE A 82 57.67 -116.67 -43.98
CA ILE A 82 56.20 -116.61 -44.12
C ILE A 82 55.56 -115.63 -43.12
N ALA A 83 56.10 -115.53 -41.90
CA ALA A 83 55.54 -114.66 -40.86
C ALA A 83 55.81 -113.18 -41.19
N SER A 84 57.05 -112.83 -41.55
CA SER A 84 57.43 -111.46 -41.96
C SER A 84 56.72 -111.03 -43.25
N PHE A 85 56.60 -111.93 -44.23
CA PHE A 85 55.88 -111.65 -45.48
C PHE A 85 54.39 -111.36 -45.21
N THR A 86 53.74 -112.19 -44.39
CA THR A 86 52.33 -111.98 -44.02
C THR A 86 52.15 -110.67 -43.26
N LYS A 87 53.06 -110.34 -42.34
CA LYS A 87 53.03 -109.09 -41.58
C LYS A 87 53.11 -107.85 -42.49
N TYR A 88 54.10 -107.78 -43.39
CA TYR A 88 54.27 -106.62 -44.26
C TYR A 88 53.19 -106.52 -45.34
N ARG A 89 52.73 -107.66 -45.86
CA ARG A 89 51.56 -107.70 -46.75
C ARG A 89 50.30 -107.20 -46.05
N GLN A 90 50.08 -107.61 -44.81
CA GLN A 90 48.93 -107.13 -44.04
C GLN A 90 49.06 -105.64 -43.75
N ALA A 91 50.26 -105.15 -43.39
CA ALA A 91 50.52 -103.71 -43.22
C ALA A 91 50.28 -102.92 -44.52
N PHE A 92 50.65 -103.44 -45.69
CA PHE A 92 50.31 -102.83 -46.98
C PHE A 92 48.80 -102.70 -47.19
N ILE A 93 48.03 -103.73 -46.83
CA ILE A 93 46.56 -103.70 -46.94
C ILE A 93 45.97 -102.71 -45.92
N ASP A 94 46.45 -102.70 -44.69
CA ASP A 94 45.95 -101.84 -43.62
C ASP A 94 46.26 -100.37 -43.91
N GLU A 95 47.45 -100.05 -44.41
CA GLU A 95 47.83 -98.69 -44.82
C GLU A 95 47.12 -98.26 -46.11
N GLY A 96 46.83 -99.18 -47.02
CA GLY A 96 45.93 -98.91 -48.14
C GLY A 96 44.52 -98.55 -47.70
N LYS A 97 43.96 -99.28 -46.72
CA LYS A 97 42.67 -98.91 -46.11
C LYS A 97 42.73 -97.56 -45.41
N ALA A 98 43.81 -97.27 -44.67
CA ALA A 98 44.00 -96.00 -44.00
C ALA A 98 44.12 -94.83 -44.99
N THR A 99 44.82 -95.04 -46.11
CA THR A 99 44.91 -94.07 -47.22
C THR A 99 43.53 -93.81 -47.81
N GLN A 100 42.78 -94.88 -48.14
CA GLN A 100 41.43 -94.76 -48.68
C GLN A 100 40.49 -94.04 -47.71
N ALA A 101 40.51 -94.38 -46.42
CA ALA A 101 39.68 -93.73 -45.41
C ALA A 101 39.98 -92.23 -45.27
N ASN A 102 41.25 -91.82 -45.37
CA ASN A 102 41.62 -90.41 -45.35
C ASN A 102 41.20 -89.68 -46.64
N LEU A 103 41.28 -90.33 -47.80
CA LEU A 103 40.76 -89.80 -49.06
C LEU A 103 39.23 -89.67 -49.04
N ASP A 104 38.51 -90.65 -48.50
CA ASP A 104 37.05 -90.63 -48.34
C ASP A 104 36.63 -89.50 -47.39
N LYS A 105 37.33 -89.37 -46.25
CA LYS A 105 37.12 -88.28 -45.29
C LYS A 105 37.38 -86.93 -45.95
N LEU A 106 38.45 -86.80 -46.73
CA LEU A 106 38.72 -85.58 -47.50
C LEU A 106 37.57 -85.28 -48.47
N GLY A 107 37.03 -86.29 -49.15
CA GLY A 107 35.88 -86.15 -50.06
C GLY A 107 34.62 -85.63 -49.40
N SER A 108 34.40 -85.94 -48.12
CA SER A 108 33.31 -85.35 -47.34
C SER A 108 33.53 -83.88 -46.96
N LEU A 109 34.80 -83.43 -46.93
CA LEU A 109 35.19 -82.08 -46.50
C LEU A 109 35.31 -81.09 -47.66
N LEU A 110 35.74 -81.54 -48.86
CA LEU A 110 35.95 -80.67 -50.02
C LEU A 110 34.72 -79.85 -50.46
N PRO A 111 33.47 -80.38 -50.47
CA PRO A 111 32.29 -79.60 -50.85
C PRO A 111 32.03 -78.43 -49.89
N ALA A 112 32.29 -78.60 -48.59
CA ALA A 112 32.17 -77.53 -47.60
C ALA A 112 33.23 -76.42 -47.78
N LEU A 113 34.27 -76.70 -48.56
CA LEU A 113 35.31 -75.74 -48.97
C LEU A 113 35.09 -75.24 -50.41
N ASN A 114 33.94 -75.50 -51.03
CA ASN A 114 33.67 -75.17 -52.44
C ASN A 114 34.75 -75.72 -53.41
N MET A 115 35.40 -76.82 -53.07
CA MET A 115 36.41 -77.48 -53.91
C MET A 115 35.78 -78.64 -54.70
N SER A 116 36.19 -78.81 -55.96
CA SER A 116 35.76 -79.97 -56.75
C SER A 116 36.34 -81.27 -56.18
N THR A 117 35.52 -82.34 -56.22
CA THR A 117 35.92 -83.70 -55.82
C THR A 117 36.46 -84.52 -56.99
N ASP A 118 36.56 -83.96 -58.19
CA ASP A 118 36.89 -84.73 -59.40
C ASP A 118 38.32 -85.29 -59.36
N LYS A 119 39.31 -84.47 -58.99
CA LYS A 119 40.70 -84.94 -58.82
C LYS A 119 40.81 -86.01 -57.73
N LEU A 120 40.06 -85.84 -56.64
CA LEU A 120 40.04 -86.80 -55.54
C LEU A 120 39.48 -88.15 -55.98
N LYS A 121 38.37 -88.17 -56.72
CA LYS A 121 37.78 -89.41 -57.25
C LYS A 121 38.75 -90.15 -58.16
N HIS A 122 39.45 -89.44 -59.04
CA HIS A 122 40.48 -90.04 -59.88
C HIS A 122 41.64 -90.62 -59.04
N ALA A 123 42.07 -89.92 -57.98
CA ALA A 123 43.10 -90.42 -57.08
C ALA A 123 42.64 -91.64 -56.28
N GLN A 124 41.40 -91.67 -55.79
CA GLN A 124 40.79 -92.82 -55.11
C GLN A 124 40.74 -94.03 -56.04
N GLN A 125 40.34 -93.82 -57.30
CA GLN A 125 40.29 -94.89 -58.30
C GLN A 125 41.69 -95.39 -58.63
N ALA A 126 42.64 -94.49 -58.90
CA ALA A 126 44.03 -94.87 -59.19
C ALA A 126 44.70 -95.60 -58.00
N HIS A 127 44.38 -95.21 -56.76
CA HIS A 127 44.83 -95.89 -55.55
C HIS A 127 44.21 -97.29 -55.41
N ALA A 128 42.91 -97.44 -55.68
CA ALA A 128 42.23 -98.73 -55.66
C ALA A 128 42.81 -99.68 -56.74
N ASP A 129 42.99 -99.17 -57.97
CA ASP A 129 43.59 -99.92 -59.08
C ASP A 129 45.04 -100.33 -58.77
N LEU A 130 45.81 -99.46 -58.11
CA LEU A 130 47.16 -99.77 -57.64
C LEU A 130 47.15 -100.95 -56.66
N GLY A 131 46.28 -100.92 -55.65
CA GLY A 131 46.16 -102.00 -54.66
C GLY A 131 45.84 -103.34 -55.32
N VAL A 132 44.92 -103.35 -56.29
CA VAL A 132 44.58 -104.55 -57.08
C VAL A 132 45.76 -105.01 -57.92
N HIS A 133 46.45 -104.09 -58.62
CA HIS A 133 47.61 -104.41 -59.47
C HIS A 133 48.75 -105.03 -58.65
N TYR A 134 49.04 -104.48 -57.46
CA TYR A 134 50.07 -104.96 -56.56
C TYR A 134 49.75 -106.36 -56.04
N LEU A 135 48.52 -106.59 -55.56
CA LEU A 135 48.09 -107.90 -55.07
C LEU A 135 48.03 -108.95 -56.19
N ALA A 136 47.63 -108.57 -57.40
CA ALA A 136 47.59 -109.47 -58.55
C ALA A 136 49.00 -109.88 -59.01
N ALA A 137 49.95 -108.94 -59.05
CA ALA A 137 51.36 -109.24 -59.34
C ALA A 137 51.95 -110.20 -58.30
N LEU A 138 51.64 -109.96 -57.02
CA LEU A 138 52.05 -110.83 -55.91
C LEU A 138 51.43 -112.23 -56.03
N GLN A 139 50.17 -112.37 -56.46
CA GLN A 139 49.53 -113.67 -56.63
C GLN A 139 50.07 -114.46 -57.84
N LYS A 140 50.44 -113.77 -58.91
CA LYS A 140 50.83 -114.39 -60.19
C LYS A 140 52.31 -114.78 -60.24
N GLU A 141 53.20 -113.91 -59.77
CA GLU A 141 54.64 -114.03 -60.00
C GLU A 141 55.43 -114.51 -58.77
N TYR A 142 54.89 -114.36 -57.55
CA TYR A 142 55.56 -114.76 -56.30
C TYR A 142 55.50 -116.28 -56.08
N LYS A 143 56.66 -116.90 -55.87
CA LYS A 143 56.78 -118.32 -55.52
C LYS A 143 57.70 -118.46 -54.30
N PRO A 144 57.22 -119.00 -53.16
CA PRO A 144 58.00 -119.07 -51.91
C PRO A 144 59.37 -119.76 -52.05
N ASP A 145 59.48 -120.73 -52.97
CA ASP A 145 60.68 -121.53 -53.18
C ASP A 145 61.65 -120.95 -54.25
N ASP A 146 61.30 -119.82 -54.88
CA ASP A 146 62.10 -119.17 -55.93
C ASP A 146 62.60 -117.80 -55.46
N ARG A 147 63.91 -117.68 -55.23
CA ARG A 147 64.57 -116.43 -54.80
C ARG A 147 64.49 -115.32 -55.85
N ASP A 148 64.35 -115.63 -57.14
CA ASP A 148 64.25 -114.63 -58.21
C ASP A 148 62.80 -114.16 -58.45
N SER A 149 61.81 -114.79 -57.80
CA SER A 149 60.39 -114.41 -57.91
C SER A 149 60.11 -113.00 -57.39
N VAL A 150 60.86 -112.53 -56.39
CA VAL A 150 60.75 -111.17 -55.84
C VAL A 150 61.11 -110.12 -56.90
N GLY A 151 62.17 -110.36 -57.68
CA GLY A 151 62.58 -109.44 -58.75
C GLY A 151 61.54 -109.33 -59.86
N ARG A 152 60.89 -110.44 -60.23
CA ARG A 152 59.80 -110.44 -61.23
C ARG A 152 58.55 -109.70 -60.74
N VAL A 153 58.20 -109.84 -59.46
CA VAL A 153 57.08 -109.09 -58.85
C VAL A 153 57.38 -107.59 -58.85
N ASP A 154 58.61 -107.18 -58.49
CA ASP A 154 59.01 -105.77 -58.48
C ASP A 154 59.01 -105.17 -59.90
N ASP A 155 59.56 -105.89 -60.89
CA ASP A 155 59.57 -105.42 -62.29
C ASP A 155 58.15 -105.31 -62.88
N ALA A 156 57.21 -106.17 -62.48
CA ALA A 156 55.81 -106.14 -62.94
C ALA A 156 55.01 -104.93 -62.43
N VAL A 157 55.45 -104.30 -61.34
CA VAL A 157 54.77 -103.15 -60.72
C VAL A 157 55.63 -101.89 -60.70
N LYS A 158 56.79 -101.94 -61.35
CA LYS A 158 57.79 -100.88 -61.32
C LYS A 158 57.23 -99.55 -61.80
N GLY A 159 57.18 -98.59 -60.88
CA GLY A 159 56.69 -97.23 -61.14
C GLY A 159 55.17 -97.09 -61.21
N ALA A 160 54.40 -98.15 -60.93
CA ALA A 160 52.94 -98.07 -60.86
C ALA A 160 52.47 -97.15 -59.72
N ASP A 161 53.26 -96.99 -58.65
CA ASP A 161 53.00 -96.06 -57.54
C ASP A 161 53.14 -94.58 -57.91
N ARG A 162 53.84 -94.25 -59.01
CA ARG A 162 54.16 -92.85 -59.35
C ARG A 162 52.93 -92.01 -59.67
N VAL A 163 51.96 -92.56 -60.40
CA VAL A 163 50.76 -91.82 -60.82
C VAL A 163 49.85 -91.53 -59.61
N PRO A 164 49.50 -92.52 -58.76
CA PRO A 164 48.77 -92.23 -57.51
C PRO A 164 49.55 -91.30 -56.56
N THR A 165 50.88 -91.42 -56.48
CA THR A 165 51.72 -90.49 -55.68
C THR A 165 51.52 -89.05 -56.15
N GLN A 166 51.65 -88.79 -57.45
CA GLN A 166 51.48 -87.45 -58.02
C GLN A 166 50.06 -86.93 -57.81
N MET A 167 49.04 -87.75 -58.00
CA MET A 167 47.65 -87.36 -57.77
C MET A 167 47.39 -86.97 -56.31
N ILE A 168 47.92 -87.74 -55.34
CA ILE A 168 47.77 -87.43 -53.92
C ILE A 168 48.60 -86.19 -53.54
N ASP A 169 49.81 -86.03 -54.05
CA ASP A 169 50.65 -84.85 -53.83
C ASP A 169 49.99 -83.57 -54.39
N ASP A 170 49.39 -83.64 -55.57
CA ASP A 170 48.64 -82.54 -56.20
C ASP A 170 47.40 -82.17 -55.39
N ILE A 171 46.68 -83.16 -54.84
CA ILE A 171 45.53 -82.91 -53.95
C ILE A 171 45.98 -82.20 -52.68
N VAL A 172 47.09 -82.62 -52.06
CA VAL A 172 47.65 -81.93 -50.88
C VAL A 172 48.03 -80.49 -51.21
N ALA A 173 48.65 -80.26 -52.37
CA ALA A 173 49.01 -78.92 -52.81
C ALA A 173 47.77 -78.04 -53.06
N ASP A 174 46.75 -78.57 -53.73
CA ASP A 174 45.49 -77.86 -54.00
C ASP A 174 44.72 -77.55 -52.70
N VAL A 175 44.63 -78.50 -51.78
CA VAL A 175 43.99 -78.31 -50.45
C VAL A 175 44.73 -77.27 -49.63
N ARG A 176 46.08 -77.29 -49.65
CA ARG A 176 46.88 -76.28 -48.95
C ARG A 176 46.72 -74.89 -49.56
N LYS A 177 46.74 -74.78 -50.88
CA LYS A 177 46.55 -73.49 -51.58
C LYS A 177 45.15 -72.93 -51.35
N ALA A 178 44.13 -73.77 -51.38
CA ALA A 178 42.76 -73.38 -51.04
C ALA A 178 42.67 -72.93 -49.57
N ALA A 179 43.30 -73.66 -48.65
CA ALA A 179 43.34 -73.30 -47.24
C ALA A 179 43.98 -71.93 -46.97
N ASP A 180 45.11 -71.62 -47.63
CA ASP A 180 45.78 -70.33 -47.49
C ASP A 180 44.88 -69.20 -48.01
N LYS A 181 44.21 -69.39 -49.16
CA LYS A 181 43.25 -68.42 -49.70
C LYS A 181 42.05 -68.21 -48.76
N PHE A 182 41.48 -69.28 -48.23
CA PHE A 182 40.36 -69.19 -47.29
C PHE A 182 40.75 -68.51 -45.98
N ARG A 183 41.97 -68.74 -45.47
CA ARG A 183 42.47 -68.04 -44.27
C ARG A 183 42.58 -66.53 -44.50
N GLU A 184 43.03 -66.12 -45.67
CA GLU A 184 43.10 -64.72 -46.06
C GLU A 184 41.70 -64.09 -46.21
N GLU A 185 40.76 -64.79 -46.85
CA GLU A 185 39.37 -64.36 -47.00
C GLU A 185 38.65 -64.21 -45.64
N ILE A 186 38.79 -65.19 -44.75
CA ILE A 186 38.25 -65.13 -43.38
C ILE A 186 38.84 -63.95 -42.60
N ALA A 187 40.16 -63.68 -42.73
CA ALA A 187 40.80 -62.57 -42.05
C ALA A 187 40.31 -61.20 -42.55
N LEU A 188 40.10 -61.06 -43.86
CA LEU A 188 39.57 -59.84 -44.47
C LEU A 188 38.10 -59.59 -44.09
N ASP A 189 37.25 -60.62 -44.20
CA ASP A 189 35.82 -60.53 -43.85
C ASP A 189 35.64 -60.17 -42.38
N THR A 190 36.36 -60.86 -41.50
CA THR A 190 36.34 -60.60 -40.05
C THR A 190 36.75 -59.15 -39.77
N ALA A 191 37.80 -58.64 -40.41
CA ALA A 191 38.25 -57.26 -40.22
C ALA A 191 37.24 -56.22 -40.74
N SER A 192 36.57 -56.48 -41.87
CA SER A 192 35.53 -55.58 -42.39
C SER A 192 34.28 -55.57 -41.51
N ASP A 193 33.86 -56.72 -41.00
CA ASP A 193 32.68 -56.86 -40.15
C ASP A 193 32.89 -56.14 -38.81
N TYR A 194 34.07 -56.31 -38.19
CA TYR A 194 34.43 -55.53 -36.99
C TYR A 194 34.42 -54.03 -37.25
N ARG A 195 34.88 -53.58 -38.42
CA ARG A 195 34.88 -52.15 -38.77
C ARG A 195 33.46 -51.61 -38.96
N GLN A 196 32.58 -52.35 -39.62
CA GLN A 196 31.18 -51.97 -39.82
C GLN A 196 30.38 -51.97 -38.51
N ALA A 197 30.56 -53.00 -37.67
CA ALA A 197 29.96 -53.08 -36.34
C ALA A 197 30.38 -51.90 -35.47
N ARG A 198 31.69 -51.59 -35.44
CA ARG A 198 32.24 -50.44 -34.70
C ARG A 198 31.68 -49.11 -35.20
N LEU A 199 31.62 -48.91 -36.52
CA LEU A 199 31.14 -47.66 -37.11
C LEU A 199 29.66 -47.43 -36.78
N THR A 200 28.83 -48.46 -36.92
CA THR A 200 27.39 -48.38 -36.60
C THR A 200 27.15 -48.04 -35.12
N LEU A 201 27.93 -48.64 -34.22
CA LEU A 201 27.85 -48.36 -32.79
C LEU A 201 28.29 -46.92 -32.45
N VAL A 202 29.42 -46.46 -33.01
CA VAL A 202 29.92 -45.08 -32.81
C VAL A 202 28.92 -44.04 -33.34
N VAL A 203 28.36 -44.25 -34.53
CA VAL A 203 27.35 -43.34 -35.12
C VAL A 203 26.09 -43.29 -34.26
N SER A 204 25.62 -44.44 -33.76
CA SER A 204 24.43 -44.51 -32.89
C SER A 204 24.64 -43.75 -31.57
N ILE A 205 25.83 -43.88 -30.95
CA ILE A 205 26.18 -43.15 -29.72
C ILE A 205 26.27 -41.65 -29.99
N LEU A 206 26.94 -41.23 -31.06
CA LEU A 206 27.07 -39.82 -31.41
C LEU A 206 25.72 -39.17 -31.68
N LEU A 207 24.83 -39.85 -32.40
CA LEU A 207 23.49 -39.35 -32.68
C LEU A 207 22.68 -39.16 -31.38
N ALA A 208 22.75 -40.13 -30.46
CA ALA A 208 22.09 -40.04 -29.16
C ALA A 208 22.63 -38.88 -28.31
N LEU A 209 23.96 -38.66 -28.30
CA LEU A 209 24.59 -37.55 -27.58
C LEU A 209 24.21 -36.18 -28.15
N VAL A 210 24.19 -36.03 -29.47
CA VAL A 210 23.81 -34.77 -30.13
C VAL A 210 22.36 -34.44 -29.84
N LEU A 211 21.45 -35.40 -30.01
CA LEU A 211 20.03 -35.21 -29.70
C LEU A 211 19.82 -34.88 -28.22
N GLY A 212 20.46 -35.62 -27.31
CA GLY A 212 20.39 -35.36 -25.86
C GLY A 212 20.90 -33.97 -25.48
N SER A 213 21.98 -33.50 -26.13
CA SER A 213 22.55 -32.17 -25.90
C SER A 213 21.63 -31.05 -26.38
N ILE A 214 21.01 -31.19 -27.56
CA ILE A 214 20.09 -30.19 -28.12
C ILE A 214 18.86 -30.04 -27.21
N VAL A 215 18.24 -31.15 -26.80
CA VAL A 215 17.03 -31.11 -25.96
C VAL A 215 17.38 -30.57 -24.56
N THR A 216 18.50 -30.98 -23.98
CA THR A 216 18.98 -30.45 -22.69
C THR A 216 19.23 -28.94 -22.76
N PHE A 217 19.93 -28.47 -23.81
CA PHE A 217 20.20 -27.04 -23.99
C PHE A 217 18.90 -26.23 -24.14
N TRP A 218 17.94 -26.74 -24.93
CA TRP A 218 16.63 -26.12 -25.09
C TRP A 218 15.85 -26.07 -23.76
N LEU A 219 15.87 -27.15 -22.98
CA LEU A 219 15.17 -27.21 -21.69
C LEU A 219 15.77 -26.25 -20.66
N VAL A 220 17.11 -26.26 -20.51
CA VAL A 220 17.83 -25.38 -19.59
C VAL A 220 17.54 -23.92 -19.93
N THR A 221 17.69 -23.54 -21.21
CA THR A 221 17.43 -22.16 -21.64
C THR A 221 15.96 -21.76 -21.49
N SER A 222 15.02 -22.69 -21.68
CA SER A 222 13.58 -22.43 -21.50
C SER A 222 13.17 -22.20 -20.05
N ILE A 223 13.91 -22.72 -19.06
CA ILE A 223 13.58 -22.58 -17.62
C ILE A 223 14.41 -21.45 -16.99
N THR A 224 15.72 -21.43 -17.24
CA THR A 224 16.65 -20.48 -16.60
C THR A 224 16.43 -19.04 -17.02
N ARG A 225 16.07 -18.78 -18.29
CA ARG A 225 15.84 -17.40 -18.75
C ARG A 225 14.65 -16.74 -18.06
N PRO A 226 13.43 -17.32 -18.03
CA PRO A 226 12.31 -16.74 -17.28
C PRO A 226 12.58 -16.59 -15.78
N LEU A 227 13.27 -17.56 -15.17
CA LEU A 227 13.63 -17.47 -13.75
C LEU A 227 14.60 -16.31 -13.46
N ASN A 228 15.60 -16.08 -14.32
CA ASN A 228 16.49 -14.92 -14.18
C ASN A 228 15.74 -13.59 -14.34
N ILE A 229 14.74 -13.53 -15.23
CA ILE A 229 13.87 -12.36 -15.37
C ILE A 229 13.06 -12.14 -14.08
N ALA A 230 12.47 -13.20 -13.54
CA ALA A 230 11.73 -13.15 -12.27
C ALA A 230 12.60 -12.66 -11.10
N VAL A 231 13.84 -13.16 -10.99
CA VAL A 231 14.83 -12.70 -9.99
C VAL A 231 15.16 -11.23 -10.19
N THR A 232 15.39 -10.80 -11.44
CA THR A 232 15.69 -9.39 -11.75
C THR A 232 14.52 -8.49 -11.36
N ILE A 233 13.27 -8.87 -11.66
CA ILE A 233 12.08 -8.12 -11.27
C ILE A 233 11.98 -8.04 -9.74
N ALA A 234 12.13 -9.17 -9.04
CA ALA A 234 12.07 -9.19 -7.59
C ALA A 234 13.15 -8.30 -6.95
N GLN A 235 14.38 -8.32 -7.47
CA GLN A 235 15.46 -7.44 -7.03
C GLN A 235 15.17 -5.96 -7.33
N THR A 236 14.56 -5.67 -8.48
CA THR A 236 14.19 -4.31 -8.89
C THR A 236 13.10 -3.75 -7.97
N VAL A 237 12.08 -4.56 -7.65
CA VAL A 237 11.03 -4.22 -6.66
C VAL A 237 11.62 -4.05 -5.26
N ALA A 238 12.53 -4.95 -4.83
CA ALA A 238 13.18 -4.86 -3.53
C ALA A 238 14.08 -3.61 -3.40
N ALA A 239 14.65 -3.13 -4.51
CA ALA A 239 15.38 -1.87 -4.58
C ALA A 239 14.46 -0.63 -4.66
N GLY A 240 13.14 -0.82 -4.62
CA GLY A 240 12.14 0.24 -4.70
C GLY A 240 11.82 0.72 -6.11
N ASP A 241 12.36 0.12 -7.18
CA ASP A 241 12.03 0.55 -8.54
C ASP A 241 10.79 -0.19 -9.07
N LEU A 242 9.63 0.46 -9.03
CA LEU A 242 8.36 -0.11 -9.50
C LEU A 242 8.05 0.26 -10.97
N ARG A 243 8.99 0.90 -11.68
CA ARG A 243 8.81 1.32 -13.08
C ARG A 243 8.92 0.16 -14.07
N SER A 244 9.36 -1.00 -13.61
CA SER A 244 9.59 -2.16 -14.45
C SER A 244 8.28 -2.64 -15.08
N GLN A 245 8.32 -2.95 -16.38
CA GLN A 245 7.19 -3.53 -17.09
C GLN A 245 7.39 -5.04 -17.14
N VAL A 246 6.64 -5.77 -16.31
CA VAL A 246 6.66 -7.23 -16.33
C VAL A 246 5.86 -7.71 -17.53
N VAL A 247 6.55 -8.21 -18.55
CA VAL A 247 5.93 -8.85 -19.72
C VAL A 247 5.85 -10.34 -19.47
N VAL A 248 4.63 -10.85 -19.35
CA VAL A 248 4.38 -12.28 -19.17
C VAL A 248 4.20 -12.94 -20.52
N SER A 249 4.92 -14.03 -20.78
CA SER A 249 4.79 -14.83 -21.99
C SER A 249 4.80 -16.32 -21.65
N GLY A 250 3.95 -17.09 -22.31
CA GLY A 250 3.79 -18.53 -22.07
C GLY A 250 2.59 -18.87 -21.18
N LYS A 251 2.44 -20.16 -20.88
CA LYS A 251 1.33 -20.72 -20.06
C LYS A 251 1.83 -21.70 -18.98
N ASP A 252 3.14 -21.77 -18.78
CA ASP A 252 3.78 -22.67 -17.83
C ASP A 252 3.88 -22.07 -16.42
N GLU A 253 4.49 -22.79 -15.48
CA GLU A 253 4.70 -22.32 -14.11
C GLU A 253 5.59 -21.07 -14.03
N THR A 254 6.52 -20.88 -14.97
CA THR A 254 7.35 -19.66 -14.99
C THR A 254 6.55 -18.44 -15.42
N ALA A 255 5.61 -18.62 -16.36
CA ALA A 255 4.67 -17.58 -16.76
C ALA A 255 3.71 -17.23 -15.62
N GLN A 256 3.24 -18.22 -14.86
CA GLN A 256 2.42 -17.98 -13.65
C GLN A 256 3.20 -17.21 -12.58
N LEU A 257 4.48 -17.54 -12.35
CA LEU A 257 5.35 -16.79 -11.43
C LEU A 257 5.53 -15.34 -11.90
N LEU A 258 5.83 -15.12 -13.19
CA LEU A 258 5.96 -13.78 -13.75
C LEU A 258 4.65 -12.99 -13.66
N GLN A 259 3.49 -13.64 -13.84
CA GLN A 259 2.18 -13.01 -13.64
C GLN A 259 1.95 -12.60 -12.20
N ALA A 260 2.25 -13.47 -11.23
CA ALA A 260 2.13 -13.13 -9.81
C ALA A 260 3.06 -11.95 -9.43
N LEU A 261 4.29 -11.91 -9.96
CA LEU A 261 5.20 -10.78 -9.78
C LEU A 261 4.69 -9.49 -10.43
N LYS A 262 4.05 -9.61 -11.60
CA LYS A 262 3.38 -8.47 -12.26
C LYS A 262 2.27 -7.92 -11.37
N ASP A 263 1.37 -8.78 -10.91
CA ASP A 263 0.22 -8.37 -10.09
C ASP A 263 0.69 -7.77 -8.75
N MET A 264 1.76 -8.32 -8.16
CA MET A 264 2.40 -7.74 -6.97
C MET A 264 2.95 -6.34 -7.25
N ASN A 265 3.70 -6.15 -8.35
CA ASN A 265 4.24 -4.84 -8.72
C ASN A 265 3.12 -3.83 -8.99
N ASP A 266 2.10 -4.21 -9.74
CA ASP A 266 0.96 -3.33 -10.08
C ASP A 266 0.19 -2.91 -8.81
N ASN A 267 -0.01 -3.82 -7.84
CA ASN A 267 -0.62 -3.50 -6.55
C ASN A 267 0.27 -2.59 -5.69
N LEU A 268 1.59 -2.80 -5.66
CA LEU A 268 2.52 -1.91 -4.96
C LEU A 268 2.53 -0.51 -5.57
N VAL A 269 2.50 -0.40 -6.91
CA VAL A 269 2.36 0.89 -7.61
C VAL A 269 1.09 1.60 -7.16
N LYS A 270 -0.04 0.89 -7.11
CA LYS A 270 -1.32 1.45 -6.66
C LYS A 270 -1.25 1.96 -5.23
N ILE A 271 -0.78 1.14 -4.29
CA ILE A 271 -0.66 1.50 -2.87
C ILE A 271 0.26 2.71 -2.69
N VAL A 272 1.44 2.71 -3.31
CA VAL A 272 2.39 3.83 -3.21
C VAL A 272 1.80 5.11 -3.81
N SER A 273 1.05 5.00 -4.91
CA SER A 273 0.39 6.15 -5.54
C SER A 273 -0.72 6.72 -4.65
N GLU A 274 -1.56 5.86 -4.07
CA GLU A 274 -2.62 6.26 -3.13
C GLU A 274 -2.05 6.90 -1.87
N VAL A 275 -0.96 6.34 -1.32
CA VAL A 275 -0.28 6.94 -0.16
C VAL A 275 0.33 8.30 -0.52
N ARG A 276 0.99 8.46 -1.68
CA ARG A 276 1.52 9.76 -2.10
C ARG A 276 0.43 10.82 -2.23
N ALA A 277 -0.66 10.48 -2.92
CA ALA A 277 -1.80 11.39 -3.07
C ALA A 277 -2.44 11.73 -1.71
N GLY A 278 -2.58 10.74 -0.83
CA GLY A 278 -3.08 10.93 0.52
C GLY A 278 -2.18 11.85 1.36
N THR A 279 -0.85 11.67 1.30
CA THR A 279 0.09 12.52 2.03
C THR A 279 0.11 13.95 1.50
N ASP A 280 -0.04 14.15 0.19
CA ASP A 280 -0.11 15.48 -0.42
C ASP A 280 -1.40 16.21 -0.01
N THR A 281 -2.51 15.46 0.05
CA THR A 281 -3.80 15.96 0.55
C THR A 281 -3.70 16.36 2.02
N ILE A 282 -3.08 15.52 2.87
CA ILE A 282 -2.88 15.84 4.30
C ILE A 282 -1.99 17.08 4.43
N ALA A 283 -0.87 17.16 3.70
CA ALA A 283 0.03 18.31 3.76
C ALA A 283 -0.68 19.62 3.37
N THR A 284 -1.52 19.57 2.33
CA THR A 284 -2.32 20.72 1.89
C THR A 284 -3.35 21.10 2.95
N ALA A 285 -4.14 20.14 3.44
CA ALA A 285 -5.17 20.38 4.45
C ALA A 285 -4.57 20.90 5.77
N SER A 286 -3.44 20.36 6.22
CA SER A 286 -2.72 20.85 7.39
C SER A 286 -2.22 22.29 7.19
N GLY A 287 -1.76 22.64 5.99
CA GLY A 287 -1.40 24.03 5.65
C GLY A 287 -2.59 25.00 5.67
N GLU A 288 -3.75 24.55 5.20
CA GLU A 288 -5.01 25.31 5.31
C GLU A 288 -5.44 25.49 6.77
N ILE A 289 -5.35 24.44 7.59
CA ILE A 289 -5.63 24.51 9.04
C ILE A 289 -4.68 25.50 9.73
N ALA A 290 -3.38 25.43 9.44
CA ALA A 290 -2.40 26.36 10.02
C ALA A 290 -2.70 27.82 9.67
N THR A 291 -3.05 28.07 8.40
CA THR A 291 -3.46 29.41 7.95
C THR A 291 -4.75 29.87 8.63
N GLY A 292 -5.75 28.99 8.73
CA GLY A 292 -7.02 29.28 9.42
C GLY A 292 -6.85 29.52 10.92
N ASN A 293 -5.94 28.79 11.58
CA ASN A 293 -5.60 29.03 12.98
C ASN A 293 -4.91 30.37 13.18
N GLN A 294 -4.07 30.80 12.26
CA GLN A 294 -3.43 32.11 12.36
C GLN A 294 -4.44 33.25 12.23
N ASP A 295 -5.43 33.12 11.33
CA ASP A 295 -6.57 34.04 11.26
C ASP A 295 -7.39 34.03 12.57
N LEU A 296 -7.69 32.83 13.09
CA LEU A 296 -8.40 32.69 14.36
C LEU A 296 -7.64 33.30 15.54
N SER A 297 -6.31 33.15 15.57
CA SER A 297 -5.44 33.80 16.55
C SER A 297 -5.59 35.32 16.51
N SER A 298 -5.45 35.91 15.31
CA SER A 298 -5.57 37.35 15.13
C SER A 298 -6.94 37.88 15.57
N ARG A 299 -8.02 37.15 15.26
CA ARG A 299 -9.38 37.52 15.68
C ARG A 299 -9.60 37.34 17.18
N THR A 300 -8.95 36.36 17.79
CA THR A 300 -9.00 36.14 19.24
C THR A 300 -8.27 37.26 19.98
N GLU A 301 -7.12 37.72 19.47
CA GLU A 301 -6.41 38.89 19.99
C GLU A 301 -7.22 40.18 19.84
N GLU A 302 -7.84 40.42 18.67
CA GLU A 302 -8.73 41.57 18.45
C GLU A 302 -9.94 41.54 19.38
N GLN A 303 -10.53 40.35 19.58
CA GLN A 303 -11.63 40.15 20.52
C GLN A 303 -11.20 40.41 21.97
N ALA A 304 -10.01 39.96 22.38
CA ALA A 304 -9.47 40.25 23.70
C ALA A 304 -9.30 41.76 23.92
N SER A 305 -8.73 42.47 22.95
CA SER A 305 -8.60 43.93 23.00
C SER A 305 -9.96 44.64 23.07
N SER A 306 -10.96 44.15 22.33
CA SER A 306 -12.32 44.71 22.35
C SER A 306 -13.02 44.46 23.69
N LEU A 307 -12.76 43.30 24.31
CA LEU A 307 -13.27 42.97 25.65
C LEU A 307 -12.63 43.84 26.73
N GLU A 308 -11.34 44.14 26.64
CA GLU A 308 -10.67 45.08 27.56
C GLU A 308 -11.29 46.47 27.48
N GLU A 309 -11.54 47.00 26.26
CA GLU A 309 -12.18 48.31 26.07
C GLU A 309 -13.63 48.31 26.57
N THR A 310 -14.36 47.20 26.35
CA THR A 310 -15.72 47.03 26.86
C THR A 310 -15.73 46.99 28.38
N ALA A 311 -14.82 46.25 29.01
CA ALA A 311 -14.71 46.17 30.46
C ALA A 311 -14.39 47.55 31.07
N ALA A 312 -13.45 48.30 30.49
CA ALA A 312 -13.13 49.66 30.92
C ALA A 312 -14.34 50.61 30.80
N SER A 313 -15.09 50.51 29.69
CA SER A 313 -16.33 51.27 29.48
C SER A 313 -17.40 50.90 30.51
N MET A 314 -17.51 49.62 30.87
CA MET A 314 -18.44 49.13 31.88
C MET A 314 -18.07 49.64 33.28
N GLU A 315 -16.79 49.72 33.63
CA GLU A 315 -16.35 50.36 34.88
C GLU A 315 -16.74 51.85 34.93
N GLU A 316 -16.53 52.59 33.83
CA GLU A 316 -16.91 54.01 33.74
C GLU A 316 -18.43 54.21 33.86
N ILE A 317 -19.22 53.39 33.17
CA ILE A 317 -20.68 53.40 33.27
C ILE A 317 -21.14 53.07 34.70
N THR A 318 -20.54 52.03 35.32
CA THR A 318 -20.85 51.65 36.71
C THR A 318 -20.59 52.80 37.67
N SER A 319 -19.45 53.48 37.51
CA SER A 319 -19.08 54.66 38.29
C SER A 319 -20.09 55.80 38.10
N THR A 320 -20.48 56.08 36.85
CA THR A 320 -21.42 57.15 36.51
C THR A 320 -22.83 56.87 37.05
N VAL A 321 -23.32 55.64 36.94
CA VAL A 321 -24.63 55.25 37.51
C VAL A 321 -24.62 55.35 39.03
N ARG A 322 -23.52 54.96 39.69
CA ARG A 322 -23.36 55.12 41.14
C ARG A 322 -23.36 56.61 41.55
N GLN A 323 -22.62 57.45 40.83
CA GLN A 323 -22.63 58.90 41.07
C GLN A 323 -24.01 59.51 40.84
N ASN A 324 -24.75 59.07 39.83
CA ASN A 324 -26.12 59.51 39.57
C ASN A 324 -27.08 59.10 40.70
N ALA A 325 -26.92 57.90 41.26
CA ALA A 325 -27.70 57.46 42.41
C ALA A 325 -27.45 58.37 43.63
N ASP A 326 -26.18 58.67 43.93
CA ASP A 326 -25.80 59.58 45.03
C ASP A 326 -26.35 61.00 44.81
N ASN A 327 -26.20 61.54 43.58
CA ASN A 327 -26.72 62.87 43.21
C ASN A 327 -28.24 62.94 43.35
N THR A 328 -28.95 61.88 42.95
CA THR A 328 -30.41 61.82 43.02
C THR A 328 -30.88 61.76 44.48
N GLN A 329 -30.19 61.00 45.33
CA GLN A 329 -30.46 60.99 46.77
C GLN A 329 -30.24 62.37 47.40
N GLN A 330 -29.17 63.07 47.01
CA GLN A 330 -28.90 64.42 47.48
C GLN A 330 -29.96 65.43 47.01
N ALA A 331 -30.37 65.36 45.74
CA ALA A 331 -31.42 66.19 45.16
C ALA A 331 -32.77 65.97 45.85
N ASN A 332 -33.12 64.71 46.17
CA ASN A 332 -34.36 64.39 46.88
C ASN A 332 -34.38 65.02 48.29
N LYS A 333 -33.24 64.96 49.00
CA LYS A 333 -33.08 65.66 50.29
C LYS A 333 -33.24 67.18 50.14
N LEU A 334 -32.60 67.76 49.13
CA LEU A 334 -32.66 69.21 48.90
C LEU A 334 -34.08 69.68 48.55
N ALA A 335 -34.83 68.87 47.78
CA ALA A 335 -36.23 69.10 47.48
C ALA A 335 -37.09 69.01 48.75
N ALA A 336 -36.87 68.01 49.60
CA ALA A 336 -37.58 67.89 50.88
C ALA A 336 -37.34 69.12 51.78
N ASP A 337 -36.08 69.57 51.89
CA ASP A 337 -35.70 70.75 52.67
C ASP A 337 -36.34 72.03 52.09
N ALA A 338 -36.31 72.22 50.76
CA ALA A 338 -36.93 73.36 50.08
C ALA A 338 -38.46 73.38 50.25
N SER A 339 -39.11 72.21 50.19
CA SER A 339 -40.55 72.08 50.46
C SER A 339 -40.88 72.48 51.90
N GLY A 340 -40.08 72.04 52.88
CA GLY A 340 -40.23 72.45 54.28
C GLY A 340 -40.10 73.97 54.49
N VAL A 341 -39.13 74.61 53.83
CA VAL A 341 -38.99 76.08 53.86
C VAL A 341 -40.20 76.76 53.21
N ALA A 342 -40.70 76.22 52.09
CA ALA A 342 -41.84 76.79 51.39
C ALA A 342 -43.13 76.69 52.21
N VAL A 343 -43.38 75.56 52.87
CA VAL A 343 -44.50 75.38 53.80
C VAL A 343 -44.43 76.41 54.94
N LYS A 344 -43.27 76.55 55.58
CA LYS A 344 -43.06 77.53 56.65
C LYS A 344 -43.23 78.98 56.17
N GLY A 345 -42.81 79.28 54.95
CA GLY A 345 -43.05 80.57 54.32
C GLY A 345 -44.55 80.84 54.09
N GLY A 346 -45.30 79.83 53.64
CA GLY A 346 -46.76 79.88 53.52
C GLY A 346 -47.46 80.15 54.85
N GLU A 347 -47.03 79.49 55.93
CA GLU A 347 -47.54 79.73 57.30
C GLU A 347 -47.29 81.17 57.76
N MET A 348 -46.10 81.73 57.51
CA MET A 348 -45.81 83.12 57.86
C MET A 348 -46.65 84.11 57.04
N VAL A 349 -46.84 83.84 55.75
CA VAL A 349 -47.71 84.67 54.89
C VAL A 349 -49.15 84.64 55.38
N ALA A 350 -49.68 83.46 55.77
CA ALA A 350 -51.00 83.34 56.36
C ALA A 350 -51.14 84.18 57.64
N ALA A 351 -50.14 84.15 58.53
CA ALA A 351 -50.13 84.99 59.73
C ALA A 351 -50.11 86.50 59.42
N VAL A 352 -49.44 86.92 58.34
CA VAL A 352 -49.45 88.32 57.88
C VAL A 352 -50.84 88.72 57.35
N VAL A 353 -51.52 87.85 56.58
CA VAL A 353 -52.90 88.08 56.12
C VAL A 353 -53.84 88.26 57.32
N ASP A 354 -53.76 87.39 58.32
CA ASP A 354 -54.58 87.50 59.54
C ASP A 354 -54.35 88.82 60.26
N THR A 355 -53.08 89.27 60.34
CA THR A 355 -52.72 90.55 60.94
C THR A 355 -53.28 91.72 60.13
N MET A 356 -53.19 91.68 58.80
CA MET A 356 -53.75 92.73 57.93
C MET A 356 -55.27 92.82 58.04
N ASN A 357 -55.97 91.68 58.12
CA ASN A 357 -57.42 91.64 58.37
C ASN A 357 -57.79 92.25 59.73
N ALA A 358 -56.98 91.99 60.78
CA ALA A 358 -57.17 92.61 62.08
C ALA A 358 -56.96 94.14 62.06
N ILE A 359 -55.95 94.62 61.32
CA ILE A 359 -55.69 96.06 61.12
C ILE A 359 -56.81 96.71 60.30
N GLU A 360 -57.31 96.06 59.25
CA GLU A 360 -58.45 96.52 58.45
C GLU A 360 -59.69 96.68 59.35
N HIS A 361 -60.01 95.66 60.15
CA HIS A 361 -61.12 95.71 61.09
C HIS A 361 -60.97 96.82 62.15
N SER A 362 -59.76 97.00 62.69
CA SER A 362 -59.46 98.10 63.62
C SER A 362 -59.60 99.47 62.95
N SER A 363 -59.20 99.61 61.69
CA SER A 363 -59.28 100.84 60.92
C SER A 363 -60.74 101.21 60.62
N HIS A 364 -61.60 100.24 60.29
CA HIS A 364 -63.04 100.45 60.16
C HIS A 364 -63.68 100.97 61.45
N LYS A 365 -63.32 100.40 62.61
CA LYS A 365 -63.79 100.92 63.91
C LYS A 365 -63.38 102.38 64.13
N ILE A 366 -62.17 102.77 63.71
CA ILE A 366 -61.73 104.17 63.79
C ILE A 366 -62.60 105.04 62.89
N VAL A 367 -62.90 104.63 61.65
CA VAL A 367 -63.80 105.36 60.75
C VAL A 367 -65.18 105.59 61.39
N ASP A 368 -65.73 104.57 62.04
CA ASP A 368 -67.02 104.66 62.74
C ASP A 368 -66.96 105.67 63.90
N ILE A 369 -65.91 105.61 64.72
CA ILE A 369 -65.70 106.55 65.84
C ILE A 369 -65.55 107.99 65.33
N ILE A 370 -64.78 108.20 64.25
CA ILE A 370 -64.61 109.51 63.63
C ILE A 370 -65.93 110.02 63.07
N GLY A 371 -66.78 109.14 62.52
CA GLY A 371 -68.15 109.46 62.12
C GLY A 371 -69.01 109.96 63.29
N VAL A 372 -68.89 109.34 64.47
CA VAL A 372 -69.56 109.82 65.70
C VAL A 372 -69.00 111.19 66.13
N ILE A 373 -67.69 111.41 66.06
CA ILE A 373 -67.06 112.70 66.42
C ILE A 373 -67.51 113.82 65.49
N ASP A 374 -67.59 113.57 64.18
CA ASP A 374 -68.14 114.51 63.20
C ASP A 374 -69.62 114.82 63.51
N GLY A 375 -70.40 113.80 63.87
CA GLY A 375 -71.77 113.97 64.37
C GLY A 375 -71.86 114.84 65.64
N ILE A 376 -70.97 114.64 66.61
CA ILE A 376 -70.90 115.46 67.84
C ILE A 376 -70.50 116.90 67.49
N ALA A 377 -69.52 117.09 66.59
CA ALA A 377 -69.10 118.41 66.12
C ALA A 377 -70.26 119.14 65.42
N PHE A 378 -71.02 118.45 64.57
CA PHE A 378 -72.22 119.00 63.94
C PHE A 378 -73.28 119.40 64.98
N GLN A 379 -73.61 118.51 65.93
CA GLN A 379 -74.55 118.81 67.01
C GLN A 379 -74.09 120.00 67.85
N THR A 380 -72.80 120.07 68.19
CA THR A 380 -72.19 121.17 68.96
C THR A 380 -72.27 122.49 68.19
N ASN A 381 -72.05 122.46 66.87
CA ASN A 381 -72.18 123.64 66.00
C ASN A 381 -73.63 124.15 65.94
N ILE A 382 -74.63 123.26 65.93
CA ILE A 382 -76.05 123.65 66.00
C ILE A 382 -76.42 124.19 67.39
N LEU A 383 -75.96 123.56 68.46
CA LEU A 383 -76.15 124.04 69.84
C LEU A 383 -75.53 125.43 70.05
N ALA A 384 -74.32 125.65 69.54
CA ALA A 384 -73.62 126.92 69.60
C ALA A 384 -74.33 128.01 68.77
N LEU A 385 -74.86 127.66 67.59
CA LEU A 385 -75.69 128.56 66.80
C LEU A 385 -76.96 128.96 67.57
N ASN A 386 -77.67 128.00 68.16
CA ASN A 386 -78.87 128.26 68.96
C ASN A 386 -78.55 129.15 70.17
N ALA A 387 -77.43 128.90 70.86
CA ALA A 387 -76.96 129.72 71.97
C ALA A 387 -76.59 131.15 71.53
N ALA A 388 -75.95 131.31 70.36
CA ALA A 388 -75.63 132.62 69.80
C ALA A 388 -76.89 133.43 69.44
N VAL A 389 -77.93 132.76 68.92
CA VAL A 389 -79.24 133.36 68.63
C VAL A 389 -79.93 133.81 69.91
N GLU A 390 -79.97 132.97 70.95
CA GLU A 390 -80.60 133.33 72.23
C GLU A 390 -79.82 134.42 72.98
N ALA A 391 -78.49 134.43 72.88
CA ALA A 391 -77.64 135.50 73.40
C ALA A 391 -77.88 136.84 72.67
N ALA A 392 -78.09 136.83 71.35
CA ALA A 392 -78.49 138.02 70.59
C ALA A 392 -79.88 138.53 71.01
N ARG A 393 -80.78 137.61 71.39
CA ARG A 393 -82.13 137.91 71.88
C ARG A 393 -82.15 138.60 73.25
N ALA A 394 -81.15 138.32 74.10
CA ALA A 394 -80.98 138.94 75.42
C ALA A 394 -80.33 140.35 75.40
N GLY A 395 -79.99 140.90 74.22
CA GLY A 395 -79.45 142.25 74.07
C GLY A 395 -78.09 142.45 74.74
N GLU A 396 -77.85 143.61 75.39
CA GLU A 396 -76.56 143.94 76.03
C GLU A 396 -76.16 142.96 77.15
N GLN A 397 -77.11 142.31 77.81
CA GLN A 397 -76.82 141.32 78.88
C GLN A 397 -76.29 139.98 78.33
N GLY A 398 -76.52 139.70 77.04
CA GLY A 398 -76.11 138.45 76.37
C GLY A 398 -74.74 138.51 75.69
N ARG A 399 -74.07 139.68 75.66
CA ARG A 399 -72.82 139.89 74.90
C ARG A 399 -71.71 138.90 75.23
N GLY A 400 -71.49 138.62 76.51
CA GLY A 400 -70.48 137.64 76.95
C GLY A 400 -70.81 136.21 76.48
N PHE A 401 -72.09 135.82 76.55
CA PHE A 401 -72.57 134.53 76.07
C PHE A 401 -72.48 134.39 74.55
N ALA A 402 -72.73 135.47 73.78
CA ALA A 402 -72.61 135.47 72.33
C ALA A 402 -71.17 135.21 71.87
N VAL A 403 -70.16 135.77 72.56
CA VAL A 403 -68.75 135.53 72.26
C VAL A 403 -68.37 134.07 72.53
N VAL A 404 -68.78 133.52 73.68
CA VAL A 404 -68.55 132.12 74.02
C VAL A 404 -69.23 131.19 73.01
N ALA A 405 -70.48 131.48 72.62
CA ALA A 405 -71.20 130.71 71.62
C ALA A 405 -70.52 130.76 70.24
N SER A 406 -69.97 131.91 69.83
CA SER A 406 -69.18 132.02 68.60
C SER A 406 -67.89 131.19 68.68
N GLU A 407 -67.18 131.23 69.81
CA GLU A 407 -65.93 130.47 69.99
C GLU A 407 -66.19 128.96 70.00
N VAL A 408 -67.26 128.51 70.68
CA VAL A 408 -67.70 127.10 70.66
C VAL A 408 -68.09 126.67 69.25
N ARG A 409 -68.73 127.54 68.47
CA ARG A 409 -69.08 127.27 67.08
C ARG A 409 -67.85 127.12 66.20
N THR A 410 -66.87 128.02 66.32
CA THR A 410 -65.60 127.94 65.59
C THR A 410 -64.81 126.68 65.98
N LEU A 411 -64.80 126.30 67.26
CA LEU A 411 -64.20 125.06 67.73
C LEU A 411 -64.89 123.82 67.15
N ALA A 412 -66.23 123.82 67.11
CA ALA A 412 -67.01 122.74 66.52
C ALA A 412 -66.74 122.59 65.00
N GLN A 413 -66.63 123.69 64.26
CA GLN A 413 -66.24 123.67 62.85
C GLN A 413 -64.81 123.13 62.66
N ARG A 414 -63.86 123.54 63.50
CA ARG A 414 -62.48 123.00 63.48
C ARG A 414 -62.45 121.50 63.77
N SER A 415 -63.24 121.03 64.74
CA SER A 415 -63.37 119.60 65.05
C SER A 415 -63.97 118.80 63.89
N ALA A 416 -64.98 119.34 63.18
CA ALA A 416 -65.55 118.70 62.00
C ALA A 416 -64.54 118.62 60.84
N THR A 417 -63.78 119.69 60.58
CA THR A 417 -62.70 119.67 59.58
C THR A 417 -61.62 118.65 59.93
N ALA A 418 -61.14 118.62 61.18
CA ALA A 418 -60.15 117.65 61.63
C ALA A 418 -60.69 116.21 61.56
N ALA A 419 -61.95 115.98 61.93
CA ALA A 419 -62.59 114.67 61.79
C ALA A 419 -62.65 114.23 60.32
N LYS A 420 -62.97 115.14 59.39
CA LYS A 420 -62.97 114.85 57.95
C LYS A 420 -61.58 114.51 57.42
N GLU A 421 -60.55 115.26 57.80
CA GLU A 421 -59.15 114.98 57.43
C GLU A 421 -58.68 113.61 57.96
N ILE A 422 -59.00 113.27 59.22
CA ILE A 422 -58.69 111.95 59.78
C ILE A 422 -59.45 110.86 59.02
N LYS A 423 -60.73 111.07 58.68
CA LYS A 423 -61.53 110.12 57.91
C LYS A 423 -60.93 109.84 56.53
N GLU A 424 -60.44 110.88 55.84
CA GLU A 424 -59.75 110.74 54.56
C GLU A 424 -58.43 109.96 54.70
N LEU A 425 -57.60 110.27 55.71
CA LEU A 425 -56.35 109.55 55.98
C LEU A 425 -56.55 108.08 56.35
N ILE A 426 -57.56 107.77 57.17
CA ILE A 426 -57.88 106.39 57.52
C ILE A 426 -58.49 105.67 56.31
N GLY A 427 -59.29 106.34 55.49
CA GLY A 427 -59.78 105.80 54.22
C GLY A 427 -58.66 105.40 53.26
N ASP A 428 -57.66 106.26 53.08
CA ASP A 428 -56.44 105.94 52.32
C ASP A 428 -55.67 104.76 52.94
N SER A 429 -55.56 104.73 54.27
CA SER A 429 -54.91 103.61 54.97
C SER A 429 -55.63 102.28 54.77
N VAL A 430 -56.97 102.24 54.84
CA VAL A 430 -57.78 101.05 54.55
C VAL A 430 -57.59 100.60 53.10
N SER A 431 -57.56 101.54 52.14
CA SER A 431 -57.30 101.20 50.74
C SER A 431 -55.92 100.55 50.54
N LYS A 432 -54.88 101.08 51.21
CA LYS A 432 -53.52 100.52 51.19
C LYS A 432 -53.44 99.15 51.88
N ILE A 433 -54.14 98.96 53.00
CA ILE A 433 -54.23 97.66 53.68
C ILE A 433 -54.87 96.65 52.75
N ASN A 434 -55.98 96.98 52.08
CA ASN A 434 -56.65 96.07 51.14
C ASN A 434 -55.77 95.68 49.95
N ALA A 435 -55.03 96.63 49.39
CA ALA A 435 -54.02 96.34 48.37
C ALA A 435 -52.91 95.42 48.91
N GLY A 436 -52.45 95.66 50.14
CA GLY A 436 -51.46 94.83 50.84
C GLY A 436 -51.96 93.40 51.08
N THR A 437 -53.19 93.24 51.60
CA THR A 437 -53.82 91.93 51.83
C THR A 437 -53.90 91.13 50.54
N SER A 438 -54.27 91.77 49.42
CA SER A 438 -54.32 91.10 48.11
C SER A 438 -52.94 90.65 47.62
N LEU A 439 -51.90 91.50 47.76
CA LEU A 439 -50.52 91.14 47.38
C LEU A 439 -49.98 89.98 48.22
N VAL A 440 -50.23 90.00 49.53
CA VAL A 440 -49.78 88.95 50.45
C VAL A 440 -50.55 87.64 50.21
N ALA A 441 -51.86 87.70 49.90
CA ALA A 441 -52.63 86.53 49.50
C ALA A 441 -52.09 85.88 48.21
N ASN A 442 -51.75 86.70 47.21
CA ASN A 442 -51.09 86.21 45.99
C ASN A 442 -49.73 85.58 46.30
N ALA A 443 -48.92 86.18 47.18
CA ALA A 443 -47.66 85.58 47.61
C ALA A 443 -47.90 84.21 48.29
N GLY A 444 -48.97 84.07 49.09
CA GLY A 444 -49.36 82.80 49.71
C GLY A 444 -49.73 81.72 48.68
N GLN A 445 -50.48 82.11 47.64
CA GLN A 445 -50.78 81.23 46.51
C GLN A 445 -49.50 80.78 45.79
N THR A 446 -48.56 81.70 45.53
CA THR A 446 -47.26 81.35 44.90
C THR A 446 -46.45 80.39 45.78
N MET A 447 -46.50 80.52 47.11
CA MET A 447 -45.83 79.55 48.00
C MET A 447 -46.43 78.15 47.88
N GLN A 448 -47.75 78.02 47.73
CA GLN A 448 -48.41 76.73 47.50
C GLN A 448 -48.01 76.11 46.15
N GLU A 449 -47.92 76.93 45.10
CA GLU A 449 -47.43 76.49 43.79
C GLU A 449 -45.98 76.00 43.85
N ILE A 450 -45.11 76.67 44.62
CA ILE A 450 -43.74 76.23 44.86
C ILE A 450 -43.72 74.86 45.55
N VAL A 451 -44.53 74.65 46.60
CA VAL A 451 -44.63 73.35 47.28
C VAL A 451 -45.05 72.26 46.29
N GLY A 452 -46.03 72.54 45.44
CA GLY A 452 -46.47 71.62 44.38
C GLY A 452 -45.35 71.26 43.40
N ALA A 453 -44.63 72.26 42.89
CA ALA A 453 -43.53 72.07 41.95
C ALA A 453 -42.36 71.27 42.57
N VAL A 454 -41.99 71.57 43.83
CA VAL A 454 -40.93 70.86 44.55
C VAL A 454 -41.33 69.40 44.84
N THR A 455 -42.61 69.16 45.15
CA THR A 455 -43.13 67.79 45.30
C THR A 455 -43.02 67.00 43.99
N GLN A 456 -43.30 67.64 42.85
CA GLN A 456 -43.12 67.02 41.54
C GLN A 456 -41.65 66.67 41.26
N VAL A 457 -40.71 67.54 41.64
CA VAL A 457 -39.27 67.25 41.56
C VAL A 457 -38.90 66.02 42.41
N ALA A 458 -39.41 65.92 43.64
CA ALA A 458 -39.16 64.76 44.50
C ALA A 458 -39.67 63.45 43.87
N THR A 459 -40.87 63.46 43.26
CA THR A 459 -41.40 62.30 42.52
C THR A 459 -40.49 61.89 41.35
N ILE A 460 -39.98 62.84 40.57
CA ILE A 460 -39.05 62.55 39.48
C ILE A 460 -37.74 61.94 40.02
N MET A 461 -37.21 62.45 41.14
CA MET A 461 -36.01 61.89 41.76
C MET A 461 -36.23 60.44 42.25
N ASP A 462 -37.42 60.11 42.77
CA ASP A 462 -37.77 58.74 43.14
C ASP A 462 -37.80 57.81 41.92
N GLU A 463 -38.36 58.27 40.79
CA GLU A 463 -38.36 57.51 39.53
C GLU A 463 -36.94 57.28 39.00
N ILE A 464 -36.08 58.30 39.03
CA ILE A 464 -34.66 58.18 38.63
C ILE A 464 -33.92 57.21 39.56
N THR A 465 -34.19 57.24 40.86
CA THR A 465 -33.57 56.30 41.83
C THR A 465 -33.93 54.86 41.50
N ARG A 466 -35.19 54.59 41.12
CA ARG A 466 -35.61 53.26 40.67
C ARG A 466 -34.91 52.85 39.38
N ALA A 467 -34.85 53.76 38.39
CA ALA A 467 -34.16 53.51 37.13
C ALA A 467 -32.66 53.22 37.32
N ASN A 468 -31.97 53.97 38.20
CA ASN A 468 -30.56 53.75 38.52
C ASN A 468 -30.33 52.37 39.18
N ARG A 469 -31.27 51.88 40.01
CA ARG A 469 -31.20 50.52 40.57
C ARG A 469 -31.35 49.46 39.49
N GLU A 470 -32.30 49.61 38.58
CA GLU A 470 -32.47 48.69 37.45
C GLU A 470 -31.24 48.69 36.53
N GLN A 471 -30.68 49.86 36.23
CA GLN A 471 -29.42 49.98 35.48
C GLN A 471 -28.26 49.28 36.20
N SER A 472 -28.14 49.44 37.51
CA SER A 472 -27.08 48.78 38.29
C SER A 472 -27.18 47.25 38.21
N VAL A 473 -28.39 46.70 38.26
CA VAL A 473 -28.62 45.26 38.09
C VAL A 473 -28.28 44.81 36.66
N GLY A 474 -28.72 45.56 35.65
CA GLY A 474 -28.40 45.25 34.25
C GLY A 474 -26.90 45.32 33.94
N ILE A 475 -26.19 46.28 34.55
CA ILE A 475 -24.73 46.41 34.45
C ILE A 475 -24.03 45.19 35.06
N ASP A 476 -24.50 44.69 36.21
CA ASP A 476 -23.94 43.50 36.85
C ASP A 476 -24.10 42.25 35.96
N GLU A 477 -25.26 42.08 35.30
CA GLU A 477 -25.48 41.02 34.33
C GLU A 477 -24.55 41.14 33.11
N VAL A 478 -24.36 42.34 32.58
CA VAL A 478 -23.43 42.58 31.46
C VAL A 478 -21.99 42.29 31.88
N ASN A 479 -21.56 42.70 33.06
CA ASN A 479 -20.21 42.39 33.58
C ASN A 479 -19.97 40.87 33.65
N ARG A 480 -20.94 40.11 34.16
CA ARG A 480 -20.84 38.64 34.20
C ARG A 480 -20.76 38.03 32.80
N ALA A 481 -21.48 38.60 31.82
CA ALA A 481 -21.37 38.17 30.42
C ALA A 481 -20.00 38.48 29.82
N VAL A 482 -19.41 39.64 30.13
CA VAL A 482 -18.05 40.02 29.70
C VAL A 482 -17.00 39.10 30.33
N GLU A 483 -17.09 38.77 31.62
CA GLU A 483 -16.19 37.79 32.28
C GLU A 483 -16.27 36.40 31.63
N GLN A 484 -17.48 35.96 31.26
CA GLN A 484 -17.66 34.70 30.56
C GLN A 484 -17.07 34.74 29.15
N MET A 485 -17.23 35.85 28.42
CA MET A 485 -16.62 36.05 27.10
C MET A 485 -15.09 36.06 27.18
N ASP A 486 -14.50 36.68 28.21
CA ASP A 486 -13.06 36.65 28.46
C ASP A 486 -12.57 35.21 28.68
N THR A 487 -13.25 34.44 29.53
CA THR A 487 -12.93 33.01 29.75
C THR A 487 -12.94 32.20 28.45
N VAL A 488 -13.95 32.40 27.60
CA VAL A 488 -14.04 31.73 26.29
C VAL A 488 -12.94 32.22 25.34
N THR A 489 -12.59 33.50 25.38
CA THR A 489 -11.52 34.08 24.56
C THR A 489 -10.16 33.47 24.93
N GLN A 490 -9.88 33.29 26.23
CA GLN A 490 -8.68 32.60 26.71
C GLN A 490 -8.67 31.11 26.32
N GLN A 491 -9.80 30.42 26.41
CA GLN A 491 -9.92 29.04 25.94
C GLN A 491 -9.69 28.92 24.42
N ASN A 492 -10.20 29.87 23.64
CA ASN A 492 -9.95 29.92 22.19
C ASN A 492 -8.45 30.12 21.90
N ALA A 493 -7.76 30.98 22.64
CA ALA A 493 -6.31 31.16 22.50
C ALA A 493 -5.56 29.85 22.76
N ALA A 494 -5.89 29.12 23.83
CA ALA A 494 -5.31 27.81 24.12
C ALA A 494 -5.62 26.77 23.02
N LEU A 495 -6.86 26.73 22.53
CA LEU A 495 -7.27 25.84 21.44
C LEU A 495 -6.54 26.16 20.13
N VAL A 496 -6.28 27.43 19.84
CA VAL A 496 -5.51 27.86 18.67
C VAL A 496 -4.08 27.34 18.76
N GLU A 497 -3.42 27.44 19.91
CA GLU A 497 -2.08 26.88 20.12
C GLU A 497 -2.06 25.35 19.96
N GLU A 498 -3.00 24.64 20.58
CA GLU A 498 -3.12 23.18 20.47
C GLU A 498 -3.36 22.74 19.03
N ALA A 499 -4.26 23.43 18.32
CA ALA A 499 -4.58 23.11 16.94
C ALA A 499 -3.42 23.44 15.99
N ALA A 500 -2.64 24.50 16.27
CA ALA A 500 -1.45 24.83 15.49
C ALA A 500 -0.38 23.74 15.65
N ALA A 501 -0.12 23.29 16.89
CA ALA A 501 0.79 22.18 17.15
C ALA A 501 0.32 20.87 16.50
N ALA A 502 -0.99 20.60 16.51
CA ALA A 502 -1.57 19.43 15.84
C ALA A 502 -1.40 19.51 14.31
N ALA A 503 -1.63 20.68 13.71
CA ALA A 503 -1.46 20.90 12.28
C ALA A 503 0.01 20.71 11.85
N GLU A 504 0.95 21.25 12.62
CA GLU A 504 2.40 21.06 12.41
C GLU A 504 2.78 19.57 12.51
N SER A 505 2.33 18.87 13.55
CA SER A 505 2.56 17.43 13.70
C SER A 505 1.99 16.62 12.53
N LEU A 506 0.81 16.97 12.00
CA LEU A 506 0.23 16.31 10.83
C LEU A 506 1.06 16.57 9.57
N GLN A 507 1.57 17.79 9.40
CA GLN A 507 2.44 18.15 8.28
C GLN A 507 3.76 17.37 8.33
N ASP A 508 4.35 17.23 9.52
CA ASP A 508 5.55 16.43 9.75
C ASP A 508 5.31 14.93 9.50
N GLN A 509 4.18 14.38 9.94
CA GLN A 509 3.80 13.00 9.66
C GLN A 509 3.58 12.76 8.16
N ALA A 510 2.90 13.68 7.46
CA ALA A 510 2.70 13.61 6.03
C ALA A 510 4.04 13.66 5.28
N ALA A 511 4.95 14.55 5.68
CA ALA A 511 6.30 14.63 5.12
C ALA A 511 7.12 13.36 5.42
N GLY A 512 6.97 12.78 6.61
CA GLY A 512 7.59 11.52 7.00
C GLY A 512 7.11 10.34 6.13
N LEU A 513 5.81 10.23 5.93
CA LEU A 513 5.20 9.22 5.04
C LEU A 513 5.64 9.42 3.59
N ALA A 514 5.62 10.67 3.09
CA ALA A 514 6.08 11.02 1.75
C ALA A 514 7.55 10.61 1.54
N ARG A 515 8.42 10.87 2.52
CA ARG A 515 9.82 10.39 2.51
C ARG A 515 9.91 8.87 2.51
N ALA A 516 9.14 8.18 3.34
CA ALA A 516 9.14 6.72 3.39
C ALA A 516 8.76 6.09 2.05
N VAL A 517 7.74 6.65 1.36
CA VAL A 517 7.32 6.18 0.04
C VAL A 517 8.11 6.78 -1.14
N SER A 518 9.00 7.74 -0.88
CA SER A 518 9.86 8.35 -1.91
C SER A 518 10.92 7.38 -2.45
N VAL A 519 11.32 6.39 -1.64
CA VAL A 519 12.21 5.30 -2.04
C VAL A 519 11.64 4.53 -3.24
N PHE A 520 10.30 4.42 -3.32
CA PHE A 520 9.63 3.75 -4.42
C PHE A 520 9.55 4.64 -5.67
N LYS A 521 10.20 4.23 -6.76
CA LYS A 521 10.16 4.95 -8.04
C LYS A 521 8.95 4.48 -8.84
N LEU A 522 8.06 5.42 -9.15
CA LEU A 522 6.90 5.21 -10.00
C LEU A 522 7.18 5.72 -11.41
N ARG A 523 6.42 5.26 -12.41
CA ARG A 523 6.43 5.88 -13.73
C ARG A 523 5.78 7.25 -13.62
N ALA A 524 6.45 8.26 -14.18
CA ALA A 524 5.94 9.62 -14.27
C ALA A 524 4.73 9.68 -15.21
#